data_AF-A0A2V6QTW6-F1
#
_entry.id   AF-A0A2V6QTW6-F1
#
_cell.length_a   1.000
_cell.length_b   1.000
_cell.length_c   1.000
_cell.angle_alpha   90.00
_cell.angle_beta   90.00
_cell.angle_gamma   90.00
#
_symmetry.space_group_name_H-M   'P 1'
#
loop_
_entity.id
_entity.type
_entity.pdbx_description
1 polymer ?
#
loop_
_entity_poly.entity_id
_entity_poly.type
_entity_poly.pdbx_seq_one_letter_code
_entity_poly.pdbx_strand_id
1 'polypeptide(L)'
;MARRAALLARELLHALHELDVALEVLLCRGRGAGVGVPRTAVPSAGPLYHLCSHQREHSIEVQLPLLARLAPHARVVGIALGSGDLDRCREFAAGLADVLRARQEKPLLAISTDLNHYASEAENRRLDAIALSALERLDPAEVYRTTLKHKISMCGLLPTLVVLDTLRRLDLLHTCQPVGYGTSADAGGDTNSVVGYAGMLFG
;
A
#
# COMPACT_ATOMS: atom_id res chain seq x y z
N MET A 1 -3.22 -27.92 -5.31
CA MET A 1 -3.29 -26.49 -4.92
C MET A 1 -1.94 -25.77 -4.98
N ALA A 2 -0.85 -26.31 -4.39
CA ALA A 2 0.47 -25.66 -4.38
C ALA A 2 1.05 -25.30 -5.77
N ARG A 3 0.82 -26.13 -6.81
CA ARG A 3 1.28 -25.86 -8.18
C ARG A 3 0.59 -24.66 -8.84
N ARG A 4 -0.69 -24.40 -8.53
CA ARG A 4 -1.42 -23.22 -9.06
C ARG A 4 -1.00 -21.93 -8.37
N ALA A 5 -0.73 -21.98 -7.06
CA ALA A 5 -0.20 -20.83 -6.32
C ALA A 5 1.23 -20.46 -6.76
N ALA A 6 2.07 -21.46 -7.10
CA ALA A 6 3.42 -21.21 -7.63
C ALA A 6 3.40 -20.63 -9.06
N LEU A 7 2.43 -21.03 -9.89
CA LEU A 7 2.20 -20.44 -11.21
C LEU A 7 1.71 -18.99 -11.10
N LEU A 8 0.76 -18.70 -10.21
CA LEU A 8 0.29 -17.33 -9.97
C LEU A 8 1.37 -16.42 -9.37
N ALA A 9 2.18 -16.94 -8.45
CA ALA A 9 3.33 -16.20 -7.92
C ALA A 9 4.33 -15.87 -9.04
N ARG A 10 4.53 -16.80 -9.99
CA ARG A 10 5.39 -16.60 -11.16
C ARG A 10 4.81 -15.61 -12.18
N GLU A 11 3.48 -15.57 -12.33
CA GLU A 11 2.78 -14.57 -13.16
C GLU A 11 2.81 -13.18 -12.53
N LEU A 12 2.61 -13.08 -11.20
CA LEU A 12 2.84 -11.85 -10.43
C LEU A 12 4.31 -11.39 -10.54
N LEU A 13 5.28 -12.30 -10.42
CA LEU A 13 6.71 -12.02 -10.60
C LEU A 13 7.07 -11.56 -12.02
N HIS A 14 6.37 -12.05 -13.04
CA HIS A 14 6.56 -11.59 -14.43
C HIS A 14 5.99 -10.18 -14.67
N ALA A 15 4.91 -9.80 -13.97
CA ALA A 15 4.34 -8.45 -14.04
C ALA A 15 5.20 -7.39 -13.32
N LEU A 16 6.10 -7.82 -12.42
CA LEU A 16 6.88 -6.99 -11.49
C LEU A 16 8.24 -6.50 -12.01
N HIS A 17 8.59 -6.70 -13.29
CA HIS A 17 9.99 -6.59 -13.73
C HIS A 17 10.62 -5.17 -13.79
N GLU A 18 9.89 -4.07 -13.63
CA GLU A 18 10.44 -2.71 -13.86
C GLU A 18 9.74 -1.64 -13.00
N LEU A 19 9.78 -1.75 -11.66
CA LEU A 19 8.80 -1.09 -10.80
C LEU A 19 9.35 -0.64 -9.39
N ASP A 20 9.79 0.62 -9.25
CA ASP A 20 10.10 1.35 -7.99
C ASP A 20 8.99 2.30 -7.43
N VAL A 21 8.12 1.85 -6.51
CA VAL A 21 7.35 2.50 -5.37
C VAL A 21 6.74 1.34 -4.53
N ALA A 22 6.10 1.50 -3.36
CA ALA A 22 5.72 0.35 -2.50
C ALA A 22 4.25 0.22 -2.00
N LEU A 23 3.84 -1.03 -1.79
CA LEU A 23 2.58 -1.56 -1.30
C LEU A 23 2.89 -2.63 -0.25
N GLU A 24 2.27 -2.59 0.92
CA GLU A 24 2.49 -3.59 1.98
C GLU A 24 1.27 -4.50 2.15
N VAL A 25 1.46 -5.81 1.97
CA VAL A 25 0.43 -6.79 2.27
C VAL A 25 0.75 -7.41 3.63
N LEU A 26 -0.02 -7.02 4.66
CA LEU A 26 0.09 -7.56 6.00
C LEU A 26 -0.76 -8.82 6.14
N LEU A 27 -0.13 -9.99 6.05
CA LEU A 27 -0.78 -11.27 6.32
C LEU A 27 -0.88 -11.51 7.84
N CYS A 28 -1.94 -10.99 8.47
CA CYS A 28 -2.31 -11.38 9.82
C CYS A 28 -2.77 -12.85 9.83
N ARG A 29 -2.17 -13.68 10.70
CA ARG A 29 -2.65 -15.04 10.97
C ARG A 29 -3.44 -15.02 12.28
N GLY A 30 -4.65 -15.59 12.27
CA GLY A 30 -5.48 -15.77 13.46
C GLY A 30 -4.79 -16.56 14.58
N ARG A 31 -5.24 -16.32 15.82
CA ARG A 31 -4.74 -16.94 17.06
C ARG A 31 -4.63 -18.46 16.94
N GLY A 32 -3.49 -19.00 17.35
CA GLY A 32 -3.28 -20.42 17.60
C GLY A 32 -2.33 -20.60 18.77
N ALA A 33 -2.83 -21.30 19.79
CA ALA A 33 -2.23 -21.72 21.06
C ALA A 33 -0.69 -21.70 21.18
N GLY A 34 -0.23 -21.18 22.33
CA GLY A 34 1.18 -20.99 22.64
C GLY A 34 1.99 -22.27 22.71
N VAL A 35 3.25 -22.15 22.30
CA VAL A 35 4.44 -22.74 22.92
C VAL A 35 5.57 -21.75 22.60
N GLY A 36 6.35 -21.36 23.60
CA GLY A 36 7.45 -20.39 23.43
C GLY A 36 8.46 -20.82 22.38
N VAL A 37 9.09 -19.85 21.71
CA VAL A 37 10.22 -20.11 20.80
C VAL A 37 11.35 -19.14 21.14
N PRO A 38 12.59 -19.64 21.30
CA PRO A 38 13.76 -18.85 21.65
C PRO A 38 14.18 -17.91 20.51
N ARG A 39 14.78 -16.78 20.88
CA ARG A 39 15.49 -15.89 19.97
C ARG A 39 16.57 -16.68 19.22
N THR A 40 16.47 -16.84 17.90
CA THR A 40 17.64 -16.95 16.99
C THR A 40 17.24 -16.80 15.52
N ALA A 41 18.06 -16.02 14.82
CA ALA A 41 18.42 -16.03 13.39
C ALA A 41 17.31 -16.23 12.35
N VAL A 42 17.07 -15.18 11.55
CA VAL A 42 16.42 -15.26 10.24
C VAL A 42 17.36 -16.04 9.28
N PRO A 43 16.98 -17.21 8.77
CA PRO A 43 17.75 -17.88 7.73
C PRO A 43 17.34 -17.31 6.37
N SER A 44 18.31 -16.79 5.63
CA SER A 44 18.19 -16.46 4.22
C SER A 44 18.19 -17.74 3.37
N ALA A 45 17.05 -18.13 2.78
CA ALA A 45 17.01 -19.04 1.62
C ALA A 45 15.63 -19.11 0.92
N GLY A 46 15.45 -18.29 -0.13
CA GLY A 46 14.60 -18.54 -1.32
C GLY A 46 13.13 -18.03 -1.33
N PRO A 47 12.52 -17.79 -2.51
CA PRO A 47 13.07 -17.51 -3.85
C PRO A 47 12.93 -16.01 -4.23
N LEU A 48 13.96 -15.48 -4.91
CA LEU A 48 14.03 -14.15 -5.54
C LEU A 48 13.95 -12.93 -4.60
N TYR A 49 14.89 -12.86 -3.66
CA TYR A 49 15.31 -11.60 -3.04
C TYR A 49 16.16 -10.81 -4.05
N HIS A 50 15.56 -9.92 -4.85
CA HIS A 50 16.34 -8.92 -5.57
C HIS A 50 16.71 -7.79 -4.61
N LEU A 51 17.81 -7.97 -3.88
CA LEU A 51 18.35 -6.99 -2.92
C LEU A 51 18.63 -5.61 -3.56
N CYS A 52 18.77 -5.54 -4.89
CA CYS A 52 19.20 -4.34 -5.60
C CYS A 52 18.09 -3.27 -5.74
N SER A 53 16.82 -3.68 -5.90
CA SER A 53 15.69 -2.75 -6.01
C SER A 53 15.26 -2.18 -4.65
N HIS A 54 15.55 -2.89 -3.55
CA HIS A 54 15.25 -2.42 -2.19
C HIS A 54 16.26 -1.40 -1.63
N GLN A 55 17.47 -1.29 -2.19
CA GLN A 55 18.48 -0.38 -1.62
C GLN A 55 18.13 1.12 -1.74
N ARG A 56 17.17 1.47 -2.60
CA ARG A 56 16.68 2.84 -2.78
C ARG A 56 15.22 3.02 -2.36
N GLU A 57 14.58 1.95 -1.89
CA GLU A 57 13.17 1.91 -1.52
C GLU A 57 13.09 1.81 0.00
N HIS A 58 12.61 2.87 0.66
CA HIS A 58 12.56 2.96 2.12
C HIS A 58 11.14 3.03 2.68
N SER A 59 10.10 3.09 1.84
CA SER A 59 8.73 3.30 2.30
C SER A 59 8.18 2.08 3.05
N ILE A 60 8.68 0.87 2.74
CA ILE A 60 8.38 -0.35 3.51
C ILE A 60 9.15 -0.35 4.84
N GLU A 61 10.44 -0.03 4.80
CA GLU A 61 11.32 -0.09 5.98
C GLU A 61 10.82 0.79 7.13
N VAL A 62 10.25 1.95 6.80
CA VAL A 62 9.70 2.90 7.78
C VAL A 62 8.48 2.34 8.54
N GLN A 63 7.71 1.42 7.96
CA GLN A 63 6.52 0.83 8.61
C GLN A 63 6.88 -0.36 9.52
N LEU A 64 8.00 -1.04 9.27
CA LEU A 64 8.39 -2.24 10.00
C LEU A 64 8.52 -2.01 11.52
N PRO A 65 9.09 -0.90 12.04
CA PRO A 65 9.13 -0.63 13.47
C PRO A 65 7.74 -0.50 14.10
N LEU A 66 6.80 0.13 13.39
CA LEU A 66 5.42 0.29 13.86
C LEU A 66 4.70 -1.06 13.89
N LEU A 67 4.83 -1.85 12.83
CA LEU A 67 4.26 -3.20 12.74
C LEU A 67 4.86 -4.15 13.79
N ALA A 68 6.18 -4.09 14.02
CA ALA A 68 6.84 -4.88 15.05
C ALA A 68 6.33 -4.55 16.47
N ARG A 69 5.92 -3.29 16.71
CA ARG A 69 5.33 -2.86 17.98
C ARG A 69 3.86 -3.26 18.11
N LEU A 70 3.04 -2.97 17.10
CA LEU A 70 1.58 -3.11 17.17
C LEU A 70 1.10 -4.53 16.86
N ALA A 71 1.83 -5.26 16.03
CA ALA A 71 1.47 -6.60 15.57
C ALA A 71 2.72 -7.52 15.50
N PRO A 72 3.36 -7.84 16.64
CA PRO A 72 4.65 -8.55 16.70
C PRO A 72 4.63 -9.98 16.12
N HIS A 73 3.44 -10.54 15.86
CA HIS A 73 3.25 -11.86 15.26
C HIS A 73 2.76 -11.81 13.81
N ALA A 74 2.61 -10.61 13.23
CA ALA A 74 2.19 -10.47 11.85
C ALA A 74 3.30 -10.95 10.90
N ARG A 75 2.88 -11.53 9.78
CA ARG A 75 3.79 -11.85 8.67
C ARG A 75 3.59 -10.82 7.58
N VAL A 76 4.67 -10.16 7.18
CA VAL A 76 4.64 -9.07 6.21
C VAL A 76 5.09 -9.59 4.86
N VAL A 77 4.38 -9.21 3.80
CA VAL A 77 4.84 -9.34 2.41
C VAL A 77 4.89 -7.93 1.82
N GLY A 78 6.10 -7.44 1.54
CA GLY A 78 6.31 -6.20 0.81
C GLY A 78 6.15 -6.41 -0.69
N ILE A 79 5.43 -5.52 -1.36
CA ILE A 79 5.24 -5.50 -2.81
C ILE A 79 5.65 -4.12 -3.31
N ALA A 80 6.67 -4.02 -4.15
CA ALA A 80 7.00 -2.76 -4.81
C ALA A 80 6.22 -2.61 -6.14
N LEU A 81 5.50 -1.50 -6.32
CA LEU A 81 4.91 -1.03 -7.57
C LEU A 81 5.57 0.28 -8.02
N GLY A 82 6.34 0.30 -9.10
CA GLY A 82 6.88 1.54 -9.67
C GLY A 82 6.00 2.17 -10.71
N SER A 83 6.57 2.40 -11.88
CA SER A 83 5.87 3.11 -12.95
C SER A 83 4.74 2.30 -13.59
N GLY A 84 3.55 2.87 -13.64
CA GLY A 84 2.40 2.22 -14.24
C GLY A 84 1.33 3.22 -14.60
N ASP A 85 0.35 2.73 -15.35
CA ASP A 85 -0.89 3.42 -15.63
C ASP A 85 -2.06 2.70 -14.96
N LEU A 86 -3.25 3.27 -15.13
CA LEU A 86 -4.48 2.74 -14.57
C LEU A 86 -4.76 1.30 -15.04
N ASP A 87 -4.39 0.93 -16.26
CA ASP A 87 -4.70 -0.38 -16.82
C ASP A 87 -3.76 -1.46 -16.25
N ARG A 88 -2.46 -1.16 -16.10
CA ARG A 88 -1.53 -2.03 -15.38
C ARG A 88 -1.94 -2.22 -13.91
N CYS A 89 -2.44 -1.16 -13.25
CA CYS A 89 -2.98 -1.27 -11.89
C CYS A 89 -4.20 -2.21 -11.84
N ARG A 90 -5.11 -2.14 -12.81
CA ARG A 90 -6.29 -3.03 -12.90
C ARG A 90 -5.91 -4.49 -13.12
N GLU A 91 -4.92 -4.75 -13.98
CA GLU A 91 -4.39 -6.09 -14.21
C GLU A 91 -3.79 -6.68 -12.93
N PHE A 92 -2.96 -5.89 -12.24
CA PHE A 92 -2.37 -6.31 -10.97
C PHE A 92 -3.44 -6.57 -9.91
N ALA A 93 -4.42 -5.67 -9.78
CA ALA A 93 -5.54 -5.83 -8.85
C ALA A 93 -6.39 -7.07 -9.14
N ALA A 94 -6.58 -7.42 -10.42
CA ALA A 94 -7.26 -8.66 -10.81
C ALA A 94 -6.51 -9.89 -10.30
N GLY A 95 -5.19 -9.97 -10.54
CA GLY A 95 -4.35 -11.07 -10.07
C GLY A 95 -4.29 -11.14 -8.54
N LEU A 96 -4.17 -10.00 -7.86
CA LEU A 96 -4.19 -9.95 -6.39
C LEU A 96 -5.55 -10.42 -5.84
N ALA A 97 -6.66 -9.97 -6.42
CA ALA A 97 -8.00 -10.41 -6.03
C ALA A 97 -8.17 -11.94 -6.22
N ASP A 98 -7.66 -12.51 -7.31
CA ASP A 98 -7.67 -13.97 -7.55
C ASP A 98 -6.92 -14.73 -6.44
N VAL A 99 -5.71 -14.27 -6.10
CA VAL A 99 -4.93 -14.84 -4.98
C VAL A 99 -5.71 -14.75 -3.68
N LEU A 100 -6.27 -13.58 -3.38
CA LEU A 100 -6.98 -13.35 -2.13
C LEU A 100 -8.29 -14.14 -2.06
N ARG A 101 -9.02 -14.32 -3.17
CA ARG A 101 -10.25 -15.16 -3.23
C ARG A 101 -9.99 -16.60 -2.79
N ALA A 102 -8.85 -17.17 -3.15
CA ALA A 102 -8.49 -18.53 -2.76
C ALA A 102 -8.11 -18.70 -1.28
N ARG A 103 -8.00 -17.61 -0.51
CA ARG A 103 -7.61 -17.65 0.91
C ARG A 103 -8.84 -17.69 1.82
N GLN A 104 -8.77 -18.53 2.85
CA GLN A 104 -9.75 -18.57 3.94
C GLN A 104 -9.72 -17.27 4.77
N GLU A 105 -8.53 -16.81 5.15
CA GLU A 105 -8.34 -15.56 5.87
C GLU A 105 -7.80 -14.47 4.93
N LYS A 106 -8.52 -13.34 4.85
CA LYS A 106 -8.07 -12.17 4.10
C LYS A 106 -7.04 -11.39 4.94
N PRO A 107 -5.91 -11.01 4.34
CA PRO A 107 -4.93 -10.17 5.01
C PRO A 107 -5.39 -8.70 5.10
N LEU A 108 -4.71 -7.92 5.94
CA LEU A 108 -4.78 -6.47 5.85
C LEU A 108 -3.93 -6.01 4.66
N LEU A 109 -4.49 -5.16 3.83
CA LEU A 109 -3.76 -4.45 2.78
C LEU A 109 -3.41 -3.06 3.35
N ALA A 110 -2.12 -2.76 3.44
CA ALA A 110 -1.61 -1.50 3.94
C ALA A 110 -0.88 -0.75 2.83
N ILE A 111 -1.12 0.56 2.74
CA ILE A 111 -0.46 1.43 1.77
C ILE A 111 0.31 2.48 2.54
N SER A 112 1.60 2.57 2.27
CA SER A 112 2.46 3.63 2.77
C SER A 112 2.46 4.76 1.74
N THR A 113 1.84 5.89 2.06
CA THR A 113 1.76 7.03 1.13
C THR A 113 1.63 8.35 1.87
N ASP A 114 2.37 9.34 1.38
CA ASP A 114 2.11 10.76 1.62
C ASP A 114 1.11 11.28 0.57
N LEU A 115 0.52 12.44 0.84
CA LEU A 115 -0.36 13.16 -0.09
C LEU A 115 0.45 14.17 -0.93
N ASN A 116 0.02 15.43 -1.02
CA ASN A 116 0.73 16.42 -1.81
C ASN A 116 2.04 16.85 -1.12
N HIS A 117 3.06 17.17 -1.94
CA HIS A 117 4.39 17.57 -1.53
C HIS A 117 4.69 19.00 -1.97
N TYR A 118 5.39 19.72 -1.11
CA TYR A 118 6.15 20.94 -1.38
C TYR A 118 5.34 22.11 -1.95
N ALA A 119 4.04 22.16 -1.62
CA ALA A 119 3.23 23.36 -1.77
C ALA A 119 3.24 24.18 -0.48
N SER A 120 2.77 25.42 -0.54
CA SER A 120 2.46 26.16 0.69
C SER A 120 1.36 25.46 1.47
N GLU A 121 1.34 25.63 2.79
CA GLU A 121 0.39 24.98 3.69
C GLU A 121 -1.07 25.10 3.22
N ALA A 122 -1.47 26.31 2.83
CA ALA A 122 -2.82 26.56 2.33
C ALA A 122 -3.13 25.80 1.02
N GLU A 123 -2.17 25.77 0.08
CA GLU A 123 -2.33 25.07 -1.18
C GLU A 123 -2.27 23.55 -1.00
N ASN A 124 -1.42 23.06 -0.10
CA ASN A 124 -1.31 21.64 0.22
C ASN A 124 -2.61 21.13 0.83
N ARG A 125 -3.18 21.82 1.81
CA ARG A 125 -4.49 21.47 2.38
C ARG A 125 -5.59 21.46 1.33
N ARG A 126 -5.56 22.40 0.38
CA ARG A 126 -6.52 22.45 -0.74
C ARG A 126 -6.38 21.22 -1.66
N LEU A 127 -5.16 20.87 -2.05
CA LEU A 127 -4.87 19.73 -2.92
C LEU A 127 -5.15 18.39 -2.22
N ASP A 128 -4.75 18.27 -0.96
CA ASP A 128 -5.01 17.09 -0.12
C ASP A 128 -6.51 16.86 0.04
N ALA A 129 -7.29 17.90 0.32
CA ALA A 129 -8.74 17.80 0.41
C ALA A 129 -9.37 17.27 -0.90
N ILE A 130 -8.85 17.70 -2.05
CA ILE A 130 -9.30 17.20 -3.36
C ILE A 130 -8.98 15.70 -3.50
N ALA A 131 -7.79 15.26 -3.10
CA ALA A 131 -7.42 13.84 -3.15
C ALA A 131 -8.28 13.00 -2.21
N LEU A 132 -8.47 13.44 -0.95
CA LEU A 132 -9.28 12.74 0.05
C LEU A 132 -10.74 12.62 -0.39
N SER A 133 -11.34 13.70 -0.91
CA SER A 133 -12.70 13.66 -1.46
C SER A 133 -12.83 12.74 -2.68
N ALA A 134 -11.77 12.49 -3.44
CA ALA A 134 -11.79 11.49 -4.51
C ALA A 134 -11.72 10.06 -3.95
N LEU A 135 -10.93 9.83 -2.88
CA LEU A 135 -10.84 8.54 -2.20
C LEU A 135 -12.17 8.14 -1.54
N GLU A 136 -12.89 9.09 -0.95
CA GLU A 136 -14.20 8.88 -0.32
C GLU A 136 -15.28 8.42 -1.30
N ARG A 137 -15.11 8.66 -2.61
CA ARG A 137 -16.03 8.19 -3.65
C ARG A 137 -15.85 6.72 -4.01
N LEU A 138 -14.81 6.08 -3.45
CA LEU A 138 -14.51 4.67 -3.65
C LEU A 138 -14.32 4.29 -5.13
N ASP A 139 -13.92 5.23 -5.98
CA ASP A 139 -13.64 4.99 -7.40
C ASP A 139 -12.17 5.20 -7.80
N PRO A 140 -11.36 4.13 -7.89
CA PRO A 140 -9.98 4.22 -8.36
C PRO A 140 -9.81 4.98 -9.69
N ALA A 141 -10.74 4.86 -10.64
CA ALA A 141 -10.62 5.60 -11.89
C ALA A 141 -10.83 7.12 -11.71
N GLU A 142 -11.67 7.52 -10.76
CA GLU A 142 -11.85 8.92 -10.36
C GLU A 142 -10.64 9.44 -9.57
N VAL A 143 -10.10 8.66 -8.64
CA VAL A 143 -8.87 8.99 -7.90
C VAL A 143 -7.73 9.27 -8.87
N TYR A 144 -7.48 8.36 -9.82
CA TYR A 144 -6.42 8.54 -10.83
C TYR A 144 -6.60 9.81 -11.66
N ARG A 145 -7.80 10.02 -12.23
CA ARG A 145 -8.11 11.20 -13.05
C ARG A 145 -8.00 12.50 -12.25
N THR A 146 -8.45 12.51 -11.00
CA THR A 146 -8.42 13.68 -10.12
C THR A 146 -6.98 14.06 -9.77
N THR A 147 -6.19 13.09 -9.33
CA THR A 147 -4.77 13.29 -8.99
C THR A 147 -3.99 13.86 -10.17
N LEU A 148 -4.17 13.30 -11.38
CA LEU A 148 -3.51 13.82 -12.59
C LEU A 148 -4.00 15.22 -12.99
N LYS A 149 -5.32 15.44 -13.01
CA LYS A 149 -5.92 16.73 -13.38
C LYS A 149 -5.43 17.87 -12.50
N HIS A 150 -5.30 17.61 -11.20
CA HIS A 150 -4.88 18.60 -10.21
C HIS A 150 -3.37 18.61 -9.96
N LYS A 151 -2.60 17.76 -10.65
CA LYS A 151 -1.14 17.60 -10.48
C LYS A 151 -0.73 17.34 -9.02
N ILE A 152 -1.52 16.53 -8.32
CA ILE A 152 -1.28 16.17 -6.93
C ILE A 152 -0.13 15.16 -6.88
N SER A 153 0.92 15.47 -6.13
CA SER A 153 2.17 14.68 -6.12
C SER A 153 2.14 13.47 -5.17
N MET A 154 0.98 12.87 -4.94
CA MET A 154 0.78 11.72 -4.05
C MET A 154 1.68 10.56 -4.47
N CYS A 155 2.62 10.15 -3.59
CA CYS A 155 3.65 9.17 -3.96
C CYS A 155 3.10 7.74 -4.10
N GLY A 156 2.09 7.37 -3.32
CA GLY A 156 1.48 6.04 -3.34
C GLY A 156 0.22 5.92 -4.20
N LEU A 157 0.04 6.79 -5.21
CA LEU A 157 -1.16 6.75 -6.08
C LEU A 157 -1.42 5.35 -6.64
N LEU A 158 -0.43 4.72 -7.27
CA LEU A 158 -0.61 3.42 -7.93
C LEU A 158 -0.92 2.27 -6.94
N PRO A 159 -0.20 2.12 -5.81
CA PRO A 159 -0.62 1.25 -4.70
C PRO A 159 -2.05 1.48 -4.24
N THR A 160 -2.49 2.75 -4.09
CA THR A 160 -3.87 3.08 -3.73
C THR A 160 -4.86 2.56 -4.76
N LEU A 161 -4.60 2.75 -6.06
CA LEU A 161 -5.47 2.23 -7.12
C LEU A 161 -5.58 0.71 -7.08
N VAL A 162 -4.44 0.02 -6.91
CA VAL A 162 -4.38 -1.43 -6.83
C VAL A 162 -5.23 -1.97 -5.68
N VAL A 163 -5.10 -1.40 -4.48
CA VAL A 163 -5.86 -1.87 -3.31
C VAL A 163 -7.34 -1.59 -3.46
N LEU A 164 -7.73 -0.38 -3.88
CA LEU A 164 -9.14 -0.06 -4.08
C LEU A 164 -9.77 -0.97 -5.13
N ASP A 165 -9.11 -1.18 -6.28
CA ASP A 165 -9.64 -2.08 -7.32
C ASP A 165 -9.65 -3.54 -6.87
N THR A 166 -8.68 -3.96 -6.05
CA THR A 166 -8.66 -5.30 -5.42
C THR A 166 -9.85 -5.49 -4.48
N LEU A 167 -10.10 -4.54 -3.57
CA LEU A 167 -11.23 -4.58 -2.64
C LEU A 167 -12.56 -4.58 -3.39
N ARG A 168 -12.70 -3.75 -4.42
CA ARG A 168 -13.88 -3.71 -5.29
C ARG A 168 -14.14 -5.06 -5.96
N ARG A 169 -13.11 -5.72 -6.51
CA ARG A 169 -13.23 -7.05 -7.14
C ARG A 169 -13.53 -8.17 -6.14
N LEU A 170 -13.27 -7.94 -4.86
CA LEU A 170 -13.61 -8.84 -3.77
C LEU A 170 -14.97 -8.55 -3.16
N ASP A 171 -15.67 -7.51 -3.63
CA ASP A 171 -16.91 -6.99 -3.03
C ASP A 171 -16.72 -6.57 -1.57
N LEU A 172 -15.60 -5.90 -1.28
CA LEU A 172 -15.15 -5.43 0.05
C LEU A 172 -14.84 -3.92 0.05
N LEU A 173 -15.40 -3.13 -0.88
CA LEU A 173 -15.16 -1.69 -0.96
C LEU A 173 -16.48 -0.93 -0.89
N HIS A 174 -16.99 -0.74 0.33
CA HIS A 174 -18.30 -0.16 0.61
C HIS A 174 -18.23 1.13 1.41
N THR A 175 -17.13 1.33 2.13
CA THR A 175 -16.93 2.38 3.12
C THR A 175 -15.53 2.98 3.01
N CYS A 176 -15.45 4.26 3.34
CA CYS A 176 -14.22 5.00 3.54
C CYS A 176 -14.33 5.71 4.89
N GLN A 177 -13.38 5.48 5.79
CA GLN A 177 -13.33 6.13 7.09
C GLN A 177 -12.00 6.88 7.26
N PRO A 178 -12.02 8.22 7.20
CA PRO A 178 -10.88 9.04 7.60
C PRO A 178 -10.58 8.84 9.09
N VAL A 179 -9.32 8.59 9.42
CA VAL A 179 -8.83 8.39 10.81
C VAL A 179 -8.13 9.64 11.31
N GLY A 180 -7.41 10.33 10.43
CA GLY A 180 -6.68 11.55 10.77
C GLY A 180 -6.08 12.20 9.54
N TYR A 181 -5.79 13.49 9.67
CA TYR A 181 -5.15 14.31 8.66
C TYR A 181 -4.24 15.32 9.34
N GLY A 182 -3.09 15.61 8.72
CA GLY A 182 -2.18 16.66 9.15
C GLY A 182 -1.13 16.95 8.09
N THR A 183 -0.30 17.96 8.31
CA THR A 183 0.83 18.30 7.45
C THR A 183 2.12 18.39 8.25
N SER A 184 3.26 18.43 7.56
CA SER A 184 4.55 18.66 8.21
C SER A 184 4.63 20.00 8.96
N ALA A 185 3.77 20.98 8.65
CA ALA A 185 3.68 22.23 9.38
C ALA A 185 3.04 22.06 10.77
N ASP A 186 2.19 21.06 11.00
CA ASP A 186 1.55 20.81 12.30
C ASP A 186 2.59 20.47 13.40
N ALA A 187 3.77 20.00 13.00
CA ALA A 187 4.92 19.77 13.88
C ALA A 187 5.79 21.02 14.14
N GLY A 188 5.35 22.21 13.70
CA GLY A 188 6.12 23.46 13.76
C GLY A 188 7.07 23.65 12.57
N GLY A 189 6.83 22.96 11.46
CA GLY A 189 7.64 23.03 10.23
C GLY A 189 7.42 24.29 9.38
N ASP A 190 8.18 24.39 8.28
CA ASP A 190 8.03 25.46 7.28
C ASP A 190 6.65 25.40 6.60
N THR A 191 5.92 26.51 6.60
CA THR A 191 4.58 26.62 5.99
C THR A 191 4.63 26.96 4.49
N ASN A 192 5.81 27.23 3.92
CA ASN A 192 5.95 27.51 2.50
C ASN A 192 6.15 26.25 1.64
N SER A 193 6.53 25.14 2.27
CA SER A 193 6.79 23.87 1.61
C SER A 193 6.50 22.72 2.57
N VAL A 194 5.31 22.12 2.44
CA VAL A 194 4.81 21.09 3.36
C VAL A 194 4.54 19.77 2.66
N VAL A 195 4.47 18.70 3.45
CA VAL A 195 3.97 17.39 3.02
C VAL A 195 2.68 17.06 3.77
N GLY A 196 1.69 16.54 3.05
CA GLY A 196 0.40 16.14 3.62
C GLY A 196 0.38 14.66 4.03
N TYR A 197 -0.28 14.36 5.14
CA TYR A 197 -0.41 13.01 5.71
C TYR A 197 -1.86 12.71 6.04
N ALA A 198 -2.33 11.51 5.70
CA ALA A 198 -3.66 11.04 6.08
C ALA A 198 -3.66 9.55 6.45
N GLY A 199 -4.48 9.21 7.45
CA GLY A 199 -4.84 7.83 7.76
C GLY A 199 -6.27 7.57 7.30
N MET A 200 -6.48 6.51 6.52
CA MET A 200 -7.80 6.12 6.02
C MET A 200 -8.01 4.61 6.12
N LEU A 201 -9.23 4.19 6.42
CA LEU A 201 -9.67 2.79 6.40
C LEU A 201 -10.69 2.59 5.29
N PHE A 202 -10.60 1.45 4.61
CA PHE A 202 -11.49 1.05 3.51
C PHE A 202 -12.02 -0.37 3.78
N GLY A 203 -13.29 -0.62 3.49
CA GLY A 203 -13.94 -1.92 3.70
C GLY A 203 -15.35 -1.98 3.16
#